data_AF-A0A935PVV9-F1
#
_entry.id   AF-A0A935PVV9-F1
#
_cell.length_a   1.000
_cell.length_b   1.000
_cell.length_c   1.000
_cell.angle_alpha   90.00
_cell.angle_beta   90.00
_cell.angle_gamma   90.00
#
_symmetry.space_group_name_H-M   'P 1'
#
loop_
_entity.id
_entity.type
_entity.pdbx_description
1 polymer ?
#
loop_
_entity_poly.entity_id
_entity_poly.type
_entity_poly.pdbx_seq_one_letter_code
_entity_poly.pdbx_strand_id
1 'polypeptide(L)' 'MALVMIATMFLAKERLAHRDTAELLSCRDLVEIMRHRLPTKIVTDEDLAASIIDRHRRRHQAMESAYRMQAAMLSASD' A
#
# COMPACT_ATOMS: atom_id res chain seq x y z
N MET A 1 -2.40 -1.37 8.75
CA MET A 1 -3.85 -1.62 8.89
C MET A 1 -4.69 -0.40 8.54
N ALA A 2 -4.41 0.81 9.08
CA ALA A 2 -5.21 2.02 8.80
C ALA A 2 -5.43 2.33 7.30
N LEU A 3 -4.38 2.23 6.47
CA LEU A 3 -4.51 2.50 5.02
C LEU A 3 -5.48 1.55 4.30
N VAL A 4 -5.55 0.28 4.74
CA VAL A 4 -6.48 -0.70 4.17
C VAL A 4 -7.93 -0.33 4.52
N MET A 5 -8.17 0.09 5.76
CA MET A 5 -9.49 0.54 6.19
C MET A 5 -9.95 1.80 5.45
N ILE A 6 -9.05 2.75 5.21
CA ILE A 6 -9.36 3.96 4.44
C ILE A 6 -9.74 3.57 3.00
N ALA A 7 -9.00 2.65 2.38
CA ALA A 7 -9.29 2.18 1.03
C ALA A 7 -10.65 1.46 0.94
N THR A 8 -10.98 0.58 1.89
CA THR A 8 -12.28 -0.10 1.90
C THR A 8 -13.43 0.85 2.19
N MET A 9 -13.23 1.84 3.07
CA MET A 9 -14.23 2.89 3.34
C MET A 9 -14.49 3.77 2.12
N PHE A 10 -13.44 4.13 1.38
CA PHE A 10 -13.58 4.83 0.10
C PHE A 10 -14.44 4.02 -0.88
N LEU A 11 -14.12 2.74 -1.10
CA LEU A 11 -14.90 1.88 -2.00
C LEU A 11 -16.36 1.75 -1.57
N ALA A 12 -16.63 1.61 -0.28
CA ALA A 12 -18.00 1.54 0.25
C ALA A 12 -18.77 2.85 0.02
N LYS A 13 -18.11 4.00 0.22
CA LYS A 13 -18.69 5.32 0.00
C LYS A 13 -19.07 5.53 -1.47
N GLU A 14 -18.18 5.19 -2.40
CA GLU A 14 -18.43 5.35 -3.84
C GLU A 14 -19.58 4.43 -4.31
N ARG A 15 -19.65 3.18 -3.81
CA ARG A 15 -20.79 2.29 -4.11
C ARG A 15 -22.12 2.83 -3.59
N LEU A 16 -22.12 3.43 -2.40
CA LEU A 16 -23.33 4.02 -1.84
C LEU A 16 -23.78 5.26 -2.64
N ALA A 17 -22.84 6.11 -3.03
CA ALA A 17 -23.10 7.33 -3.79
C ALA A 17 -23.68 7.06 -5.19
N HIS A 18 -23.34 5.91 -5.79
CA HIS A 18 -23.79 5.54 -7.13
C HIS A 18 -24.86 4.46 -7.16
N ARG A 19 -25.44 4.11 -6.01
CA ARG A 19 -26.41 3.00 -5.88
C ARG A 19 -27.63 3.17 -6.79
N ASP A 20 -28.13 4.39 -6.92
CA ASP A 20 -29.34 4.68 -7.70
C ASP A 20 -29.08 4.64 -9.23
N THR A 21 -27.84 4.90 -9.64
CA THR A 21 -27.44 4.96 -11.05
C THR A 21 -26.74 3.69 -11.54
N ALA A 22 -26.16 2.91 -10.63
CA ALA A 22 -25.30 1.78 -10.93
C ALA A 22 -25.45 0.69 -9.85
N GLU A 23 -26.65 0.10 -9.76
CA GLU A 23 -27.02 -0.88 -8.74
C GLU A 23 -26.07 -2.09 -8.66
N LEU A 24 -25.53 -2.52 -9.81
CA LEU A 24 -24.60 -3.66 -9.92
C LEU A 24 -23.12 -3.28 -9.81
N LEU A 25 -22.79 -2.03 -9.48
CA LEU A 25 -21.41 -1.57 -9.37
C LEU A 25 -20.65 -2.34 -8.28
N SER A 26 -19.64 -3.10 -8.70
CA SER A 26 -18.82 -3.91 -7.81
C SER A 26 -17.59 -3.15 -7.32
N CYS A 27 -16.99 -3.63 -6.23
CA CYS A 27 -15.70 -3.10 -5.76
C CYS A 27 -14.59 -3.30 -6.80
N ARG A 28 -14.69 -4.34 -7.64
CA ARG A 28 -13.71 -4.61 -8.70
C ARG A 28 -13.74 -3.52 -9.77
N ASP A 29 -14.93 -3.10 -10.17
CA ASP A 29 -15.11 -2.05 -11.19
C ASP A 29 -14.53 -0.72 -10.70
N LEU A 30 -14.76 -0.38 -9.43
CA LEU A 30 -14.14 0.80 -8.81
C LEU A 30 -12.62 0.73 -8.77
N VAL A 31 -12.04 -0.43 -8.44
CA VAL A 31 -10.58 -0.62 -8.48
C VAL A 31 -10.05 -0.46 -9.90
N GLU A 32 -10.78 -0.92 -10.91
CA GLU A 32 -10.41 -0.76 -12.31
C GLU A 32 -10.47 0.71 -12.76
N ILE A 33 -11.53 1.43 -12.39
CA ILE A 33 -11.63 2.89 -12.59
C ILE A 33 -10.45 3.60 -11.93
N MET A 34 -10.10 3.25 -10.68
CA MET A 34 -8.97 3.84 -9.97
C MET A 34 -7.65 3.56 -10.68
N ARG A 35 -7.42 2.35 -11.19
CA ARG A 35 -6.21 2.01 -11.95
C ARG A 35 -6.08 2.84 -13.23
N HIS A 36 -7.20 3.14 -13.88
CA HIS A 36 -7.21 3.96 -15.08
C HIS A 36 -7.07 5.46 -14.78
N ARG A 37 -7.69 5.94 -13.69
CA ARG A 37 -7.75 7.38 -13.35
C ARG A 37 -6.56 7.87 -12.55
N LEU A 38 -5.95 7.02 -11.71
CA LEU A 38 -4.84 7.43 -10.87
C LEU A 38 -3.52 7.37 -11.63
N PRO A 39 -2.65 8.38 -11.49
CA PRO A 39 -1.31 8.33 -12.06
C PRO A 39 -0.57 7.10 -11.54
N THR A 40 -0.06 6.27 -12.45
CA THR A 40 0.77 5.14 -12.06
C THR A 40 2.21 5.62 -11.95
N LYS A 41 2.82 5.40 -10.79
CA LYS A 41 4.20 5.84 -10.50
C LYS A 41 5.27 5.00 -11.24
N ILE A 42 4.86 3.88 -11.82
CA ILE A 42 5.70 2.92 -12.54
C ILE A 42 5.15 2.86 -13.95
N VAL A 43 5.87 3.45 -14.90
CA VAL A 43 5.45 3.50 -16.32
C VAL A 43 6.38 2.63 -17.17
N THR A 44 7.65 2.56 -16.78
CA THR A 44 8.71 1.82 -17.48
C THR A 44 9.22 0.64 -16.65
N ASP A 45 9.93 -0.28 -17.29
CA ASP A 45 10.59 -1.39 -16.62
C ASP A 45 11.70 -0.89 -15.68
N GLU A 46 12.35 0.22 -16.02
CA GLU A 46 13.33 0.90 -15.19
C GLU A 46 12.70 1.46 -13.91
N ASP A 47 11.51 2.08 -14.00
CA ASP A 47 10.76 2.54 -12.82
C ASP A 47 10.41 1.38 -11.90
N LEU A 48 10.06 0.23 -12.49
CA LEU A 48 9.74 -0.99 -11.74
C LEU A 48 10.96 -1.50 -11.00
N ALA A 49 12.10 -1.60 -11.69
CA ALA A 49 13.37 -2.01 -11.10
C ALA A 49 13.79 -1.07 -9.96
N ALA A 50 13.74 0.25 -10.17
CA ALA A 50 14.05 1.24 -9.17
C ALA A 50 13.15 1.13 -7.93
N SER A 51 11.84 0.93 -8.13
CA SER A 51 10.86 0.71 -7.07
C SER A 51 11.13 -0.57 -6.27
N ILE A 52 11.55 -1.66 -6.93
CA ILE A 52 11.92 -2.91 -6.25
C ILE A 52 13.18 -2.72 -5.40
N ILE A 53 14.22 -2.10 -5.96
CA ILE A 53 15.49 -1.84 -5.27
C ILE A 53 15.26 -0.98 -4.03
N ASP A 54 14.51 0.12 -4.16
CA ASP A 54 14.22 1.00 -3.03
C ASP A 54 13.41 0.30 -1.93
N ARG A 55 12.44 -0.54 -2.30
CA ARG A 55 11.72 -1.37 -1.31
C ARG A 55 12.65 -2.35 -0.60
N HIS A 56 13.58 -2.97 -1.32
CA HIS A 56 14.54 -3.90 -0.71
C HIS A 56 15.46 -3.17 0.27
N ARG A 57 15.99 -2.01 -0.13
CA ARG A 57 16.79 -1.12 0.74
C ARG A 57 16.04 -0.77 2.03
N ARG A 58 14.78 -0.34 1.93
CA ARG A 58 13.96 0.01 3.11
C ARG A 58 13.74 -1.19 4.04
N ARG A 59 13.52 -2.39 3.50
CA ARG A 59 13.41 -3.62 4.30
C ARG A 59 14.70 -3.95 5.03
N HIS A 60 15.84 -3.83 4.34
CA HIS A 60 17.15 -4.08 4.94
C HIS A 60 17.42 -3.12 6.11
N GLN A 61 17.19 -1.82 5.91
CA GLN A 61 17.36 -0.81 6.95
C GLN A 61 16.46 -1.07 8.17
N ALA A 62 15.19 -1.47 7.95
CA ALA A 62 14.28 -1.82 9.02
C ALA A 62 14.77 -3.06 9.80
N MET A 63 15.27 -4.06 9.08
CA MET A 63 15.84 -5.28 9.67
C MET A 63 17.08 -4.97 10.52
N GLU A 64 18.04 -4.21 9.99
CA GLU A 64 19.24 -3.79 10.73
C GLU A 64 18.89 -2.93 11.96
N SER A 65 17.91 -2.04 11.82
CA SER A 65 17.40 -1.26 12.95
C SER A 65 16.83 -2.17 14.04
N ALA A 66 16.04 -3.18 13.67
CA ALA A 66 15.48 -4.13 14.61
C ALA A 66 16.56 -4.94 15.33
N TYR A 67 17.58 -5.42 14.60
CA TYR A 67 18.71 -6.13 15.20
C TYR A 67 19.50 -5.26 16.17
N ARG A 68 19.76 -3.98 15.84
CA ARG A 68 20.43 -3.05 16.76
C ARG A 68 19.63 -2.83 18.04
N MET A 69 18.32 -2.68 17.94
CA MET A 69 17.44 -2.54 19.11
C MET A 69 17.43 -3.80 19.96
N GLN A 70 17.38 -4.98 19.34
CA GLN A 70 17.44 -6.27 20.05
C GLN A 70 18.77 -6.45 20.78
N ALA A 71 19.90 -6.17 20.12
CA ALA A 71 21.21 -6.25 20.73
C ALA A 71 21.34 -5.30 21.93
N ALA A 72 20.85 -4.05 21.81
CA ALA A 72 20.85 -3.08 22.89
C ALA A 72 20.00 -3.54 24.10
N MET A 73 18.83 -4.15 23.85
CA MET A 73 17.99 -4.70 24.92
C MET A 73 18.65 -5.87 25.65
N LEU A 74 19.31 -6.77 24.91
CA LEU A 74 20.05 -7.90 25.49
C LEU A 74 21.20 -7.39 26.36
N SER A 75 22.01 -6.46 25.86
CA SER A 75 23.12 -5.88 26.63
C SER A 75 22.69 -5.04 27.85
N ALA A 76 21.43 -4.61 27.92
CA ALA A 76 20.91 -3.85 29.06
C ALA A 76 20.26 -4.75 30.13
N SER A 77 20.15 -6.05 29.85
CA SER A 77 19.60 -7.05 30.77
C SER A 77 20.68 -7.91 31.45
N ASP A 78 21.94 -7.75 31.01
CA ASP A 78 23.16 -8.27 31.65
C ASP A 78 23.77 -7.22 32.60
#